data_AF-A0A0M9FUS3-F1
#
_entry.id   AF-A0A0M9FUS3-F1
#
_cell.length_a   1.000
_cell.length_b   1.000
_cell.length_c   1.000
_cell.angle_alpha   90.00
_cell.angle_beta   90.00
_cell.angle_gamma   90.00
#
_symmetry.space_group_name_H-M   'P 1'
#
loop_
_entity.id
_entity.type
_entity.pdbx_description
1 polymer ?
#
loop_
_entity_poly.entity_id
_entity_poly.type
_entity_poly.pdbx_seq_one_letter_code
_entity_poly.pdbx_strand_id
1 'polypeptide(L)'
;MSALVSRVLADAEGDVRRRFSRTSETVSSAPSAPLSLLSPEDWTAVLRPLAPDTPCDPDAGLEELVRYVQLRCAEVPMRLQMEALQTRRYEHLLRQHTRELVTLSEYVTLVARAPPTFAAAPRGGGGTTADASSSLADSAALPSDLRVLLDPEEVQHRLERAAERISKLEMMLRHDAAAKVQCCQRMVLLSEYMRALLRRVRREVGEGVVVGSKRARSEEGKS
;
A
#
# COMPACT_ATOMS: atom_id res chain seq x y z
N MET A 1 3.81 32.74 -6.56
CA MET A 1 2.59 32.19 -5.93
C MET A 1 2.03 33.25 -5.00
N SER A 2 0.84 33.77 -5.30
CA SER A 2 0.20 34.84 -4.51
C SER A 2 -0.14 34.42 -3.07
N ALA A 3 -0.20 35.38 -2.14
CA ALA A 3 -0.59 35.17 -0.75
C ALA A 3 -2.00 34.57 -0.60
N LEU A 4 -2.92 34.90 -1.52
CA LEU A 4 -4.25 34.31 -1.58
C LEU A 4 -4.19 32.81 -1.84
N VAL A 5 -3.37 32.39 -2.83
CA VAL A 5 -3.19 30.99 -3.21
C VAL A 5 -2.65 30.20 -2.03
N SER A 6 -1.59 30.68 -1.39
CA SER A 6 -0.99 30.03 -0.22
C SER A 6 -1.99 29.86 0.93
N ARG A 7 -2.80 30.89 1.22
CA ARG A 7 -3.83 30.84 2.27
C ARG A 7 -4.90 29.79 1.96
N VAL A 8 -5.44 29.79 0.75
CA VAL A 8 -6.52 28.87 0.35
C VAL A 8 -6.03 27.42 0.36
N LEU A 9 -4.80 27.16 -0.06
CA LEU A 9 -4.19 25.83 -0.02
C LEU A 9 -4.00 25.35 1.42
N ALA A 10 -3.47 26.20 2.31
CA ALA A 10 -3.29 25.88 3.73
C ALA A 10 -4.63 25.61 4.43
N ASP A 11 -5.67 26.40 4.13
CA ASP A 11 -7.02 26.22 4.64
C ASP A 11 -7.64 24.89 4.19
N ALA A 12 -7.49 24.55 2.91
CA ALA A 12 -7.99 23.29 2.36
C ALA A 12 -7.27 22.09 3.00
N GLU A 13 -5.95 22.16 3.16
CA GLU A 13 -5.16 21.15 3.83
C GLU A 13 -5.59 20.99 5.30
N GLY A 14 -5.71 22.10 6.04
CA GLY A 14 -6.12 22.10 7.44
C GLY A 14 -7.54 21.54 7.65
N ASP A 15 -8.47 21.80 6.73
CA ASP A 15 -9.81 21.22 6.75
C ASP A 15 -9.80 19.70 6.60
N VAL A 16 -8.99 19.18 5.67
CA VAL A 16 -8.88 17.74 5.41
C VAL A 16 -8.17 17.06 6.57
N ARG A 17 -7.05 17.61 7.06
CA ARG A 17 -6.34 17.09 8.23
C ARG A 17 -7.28 16.96 9.43
N ARG A 18 -8.04 18.00 9.76
CA ARG A 18 -9.02 17.98 10.86
C ARG A 18 -10.09 16.91 10.69
N ARG A 19 -10.59 16.70 9.47
CA ARG A 19 -11.58 15.65 9.19
C ARG A 19 -11.02 14.26 9.43
N PHE A 20 -9.84 13.99 8.89
CA PHE A 20 -9.17 12.69 9.02
C PHE A 20 -8.77 12.39 10.47
N SER A 21 -8.38 13.42 11.25
CA SER A 21 -8.14 13.28 12.69
C SER A 21 -9.44 12.98 13.47
N ARG A 22 -10.54 13.69 13.20
CA ARG A 22 -11.81 13.51 13.92
C ARG A 22 -12.51 12.18 13.64
N THR A 23 -12.35 11.63 12.44
CA THR A 23 -12.85 10.28 12.12
C THR A 23 -12.16 9.20 12.94
N SER A 24 -10.98 9.46 13.52
CA SER A 24 -10.32 8.52 14.42
C SER A 24 -10.94 8.45 15.81
N GLU A 25 -11.69 9.46 16.22
CA GLU A 25 -12.24 9.58 17.59
C GLU A 25 -13.70 9.12 17.69
N THR A 26 -14.42 9.04 16.58
CA THR A 26 -15.89 8.81 16.57
C THR A 26 -16.32 7.42 16.13
N VAL A 27 -15.43 6.59 15.56
CA VAL A 27 -15.76 5.22 15.11
C VAL A 27 -15.36 4.20 16.19
N SER A 28 -16.18 4.09 17.24
CA SER A 28 -15.94 3.21 18.41
C SER A 28 -16.68 1.85 18.33
N SER A 29 -17.13 1.38 17.16
CA SER A 29 -17.83 0.07 17.09
C SER A 29 -17.61 -0.78 15.83
N ALA A 30 -16.62 -0.46 14.98
CA ALA A 30 -16.23 -1.33 13.86
C ALA A 30 -14.70 -1.38 13.73
N PRO A 31 -14.10 -2.51 13.30
CA PRO A 31 -12.64 -2.65 13.13
C PRO A 31 -12.16 -1.96 11.84
N SER A 32 -12.68 -0.77 11.55
CA SER A 32 -12.20 0.09 10.47
C SER A 32 -11.08 0.93 11.07
N ALA A 33 -9.85 0.43 10.99
CA ALA A 33 -8.69 1.17 11.47
C ALA A 33 -8.74 2.61 10.93
N PRO A 34 -8.58 3.64 11.79
CA PRO A 34 -8.56 5.02 11.35
C PRO A 34 -7.50 5.22 10.26
N LEU A 35 -7.64 6.27 9.46
CA LEU A 35 -6.68 6.69 8.42
C LEU A 35 -5.30 7.12 9.00
N SER A 36 -4.97 6.65 10.20
CA SER A 36 -3.74 6.81 10.99
C SER A 36 -2.49 6.15 10.39
N LEU A 37 -2.55 5.72 9.13
CA LEU A 37 -1.40 5.22 8.37
C LEU A 37 -0.84 6.26 7.38
N LEU A 38 -1.51 7.40 7.21
CA LEU A 38 -1.01 8.49 6.38
C LEU A 38 0.22 9.12 7.04
N SER A 39 1.37 8.90 6.42
CA SER A 39 2.63 9.53 6.81
C SER A 39 2.68 10.99 6.34
N PRO A 40 3.56 11.82 6.91
CA PRO A 40 3.85 13.15 6.36
C PRO A 40 4.22 13.09 4.87
N GLU A 41 4.88 12.02 4.44
CA GLU A 41 5.27 11.80 3.05
C GLU A 41 4.05 11.64 2.14
N ASP A 42 2.99 10.96 2.59
CA ASP A 42 1.75 10.80 1.82
C ASP A 42 1.05 12.14 1.57
N TRP A 43 1.09 13.04 2.56
CA TRP A 43 0.60 14.41 2.41
C TRP A 43 1.44 15.19 1.40
N THR A 44 2.77 15.13 1.51
CA THR A 44 3.63 15.81 0.53
C THR A 44 3.42 15.28 -0.88
N ALA A 45 3.22 13.96 -1.04
CA ALA A 45 2.94 13.34 -2.32
C ALA A 45 1.64 13.88 -2.91
N VAL A 46 0.54 13.93 -2.15
CA VAL A 46 -0.75 14.48 -2.60
C VAL A 46 -0.65 15.96 -2.98
N LEU A 47 0.05 16.76 -2.18
CA LEU A 47 0.16 18.21 -2.39
C LEU A 47 1.05 18.56 -3.58
N ARG A 48 2.05 17.74 -3.91
CA ARG A 48 2.98 17.99 -5.02
C ARG A 48 2.24 17.94 -6.39
N PRO A 49 2.36 18.98 -7.24
CA PRO A 49 1.90 18.93 -8.64
C PRO A 49 2.65 17.86 -9.45
N LEU A 50 2.05 17.37 -10.54
CA LEU A 50 2.75 16.47 -11.46
C LEU A 50 3.68 17.23 -12.40
N ALA A 51 3.23 18.38 -12.88
CA ALA A 51 4.06 19.32 -13.62
C ALA A 51 4.51 20.43 -12.66
N PRO A 52 5.79 20.46 -12.23
CA PRO A 52 6.35 21.70 -11.73
C PRO A 52 6.37 22.72 -12.90
N ASP A 53 6.25 24.01 -12.59
CA ASP A 53 6.47 25.11 -13.54
C ASP A 53 5.26 25.51 -14.40
N THR A 54 4.21 25.98 -13.75
CA THR A 54 3.38 27.03 -14.37
C THR A 54 3.92 28.39 -13.94
N PRO A 55 4.29 29.29 -14.88
CA PRO A 55 4.67 30.64 -14.51
C PRO A 55 3.50 31.32 -13.79
N CYS A 56 3.75 31.72 -12.55
CA CYS A 56 2.81 32.43 -11.71
C CYS A 56 2.97 33.93 -11.94
N ASP A 57 1.92 34.59 -12.41
CA ASP A 57 1.80 36.03 -12.32
C ASP A 57 1.36 36.39 -10.87
N PRO A 58 2.21 37.07 -10.08
CA PRO A 58 1.90 37.38 -8.68
C PRO A 58 0.71 38.34 -8.52
N ASP A 59 0.35 39.10 -9.56
CA ASP A 59 -0.74 40.09 -9.51
C ASP A 59 -2.11 39.48 -9.87
N ALA A 60 -2.14 38.28 -10.46
CA ALA A 60 -3.35 37.62 -10.93
C ALA A 60 -4.21 36.98 -9.82
N GLY A 61 -3.73 36.92 -8.57
CA GLY A 61 -4.50 36.59 -7.36
C GLY A 61 -5.56 35.49 -7.48
N LEU A 62 -6.81 35.88 -7.80
CA LEU A 62 -7.94 34.96 -7.96
C LEU A 62 -7.91 34.18 -9.28
N GLU A 63 -7.50 34.80 -10.38
CA GLU A 63 -7.35 34.14 -11.68
C GLU A 63 -6.21 33.11 -11.63
N GLU A 64 -5.11 33.45 -10.95
CA GLU A 64 -4.01 32.53 -10.65
C GLU A 64 -4.52 31.32 -9.86
N LEU A 65 -5.32 31.54 -8.81
CA LEU A 65 -5.93 30.47 -8.00
C LEU A 65 -6.86 29.58 -8.84
N VAL A 66 -7.73 30.16 -9.67
CA VAL A 66 -8.65 29.38 -10.52
C VAL A 66 -7.85 28.54 -11.52
N ARG A 67 -6.86 29.13 -12.20
CA ARG A 67 -5.98 28.42 -13.14
C ARG A 67 -5.21 27.29 -12.46
N TYR A 68 -4.64 27.56 -11.29
CA TYR A 68 -3.97 26.55 -10.48
C TYR A 68 -4.90 25.37 -10.18
N VAL A 69 -6.10 25.63 -9.69
CA VAL A 69 -7.05 24.56 -9.35
C VAL A 69 -7.54 23.80 -10.58
N GLN A 70 -7.74 24.46 -11.71
CA GLN A 70 -8.08 23.79 -12.98
C GLN A 70 -6.99 22.80 -13.40
N LEU A 71 -5.71 23.20 -13.35
CA LEU A 71 -4.58 22.32 -13.64
C LEU A 71 -4.51 21.15 -12.66
N ARG A 72 -4.64 21.43 -11.35
CA ARG A 72 -4.65 20.37 -10.33
C ARG A 72 -5.84 19.42 -10.48
N CYS A 73 -7.00 19.90 -10.91
CA CYS A 73 -8.16 19.06 -11.23
C CYS A 73 -7.91 18.16 -12.45
N ALA A 74 -7.26 18.69 -13.49
CA ALA A 74 -6.92 17.92 -14.69
C ALA A 74 -5.90 16.80 -14.40
N GLU A 75 -5.04 16.98 -13.40
CA GLU A 75 -4.08 15.98 -12.95
C GLU A 75 -4.72 14.78 -12.21
N VAL A 76 -5.88 14.97 -11.56
CA VAL A 76 -6.48 13.97 -10.65
C VAL A 76 -6.66 12.60 -11.29
N PRO A 77 -7.24 12.46 -12.50
CA PRO A 77 -7.46 11.16 -13.11
C PRO A 77 -6.16 10.37 -13.28
N MET A 78 -5.11 11.04 -13.78
CA MET A 78 -3.80 10.41 -13.99
C MET A 78 -3.18 9.95 -12.67
N ARG A 79 -3.29 10.77 -11.62
CA ARG A 79 -2.76 10.42 -10.29
C ARG A 79 -3.49 9.24 -9.66
N LEU A 80 -4.81 9.23 -9.74
CA LEU A 80 -5.62 8.10 -9.27
C LEU A 80 -5.26 6.83 -10.04
N GLN A 81 -5.03 6.94 -11.35
CA GLN A 81 -4.58 5.81 -12.18
C GLN A 81 -3.19 5.32 -11.77
N MET A 82 -2.24 6.20 -11.46
CA MET A 82 -0.91 5.81 -10.96
C MET A 82 -1.00 5.03 -9.65
N GLU A 83 -1.77 5.50 -8.67
CA GLU A 83 -1.99 4.79 -7.40
C GLU A 83 -2.73 3.45 -7.60
N ALA A 84 -3.68 3.39 -8.54
CA ALA A 84 -4.39 2.15 -8.87
C ALA A 84 -3.45 1.12 -9.52
N LEU A 85 -2.52 1.55 -10.38
CA LEU A 85 -1.49 0.67 -10.96
C LEU A 85 -0.53 0.15 -9.90
N GLN A 86 -0.11 1.00 -8.96
CA GLN A 86 0.71 0.57 -7.81
C GLN A 86 -0.04 -0.44 -6.95
N THR A 87 -1.32 -0.21 -6.67
CA THR A 87 -2.19 -1.13 -5.92
C THR A 87 -2.23 -2.52 -6.59
N ARG A 88 -2.40 -2.58 -7.92
CA ARG A 88 -2.37 -3.84 -8.68
C ARG A 88 -1.02 -4.54 -8.62
N ARG A 89 0.09 -3.78 -8.66
CA ARG A 89 1.44 -4.32 -8.52
C ARG A 89 1.62 -5.00 -7.15
N TYR A 90 1.21 -4.34 -6.06
CA TYR A 90 1.30 -4.92 -4.71
C TYR A 90 0.40 -6.15 -4.57
N GLU A 91 -0.78 -6.18 -5.19
CA GLU A 91 -1.60 -7.40 -5.23
C GLU A 91 -0.89 -8.58 -5.92
N HIS A 92 -0.18 -8.32 -7.01
CA HIS A 92 0.57 -9.36 -7.69
C HIS A 92 1.72 -9.88 -6.83
N LEU A 93 2.48 -8.98 -6.19
CA LEU A 93 3.56 -9.33 -5.27
C LEU A 93 3.05 -10.14 -4.07
N LEU A 94 1.94 -9.72 -3.46
CA LEU A 94 1.29 -10.47 -2.38
C LEU A 94 0.95 -11.89 -2.82
N ARG A 95 0.31 -12.07 -3.99
CA ARG A 95 0.00 -13.41 -4.52
C ARG A 95 1.26 -14.24 -4.76
N GLN A 96 2.31 -13.63 -5.29
CA GLN A 96 3.58 -14.31 -5.54
C GLN A 96 4.24 -14.77 -4.24
N HIS A 97 4.39 -13.87 -3.27
CA HIS A 97 5.02 -14.16 -1.98
C HIS A 97 4.21 -15.16 -1.16
N THR A 98 2.87 -15.08 -1.18
CA THR A 98 2.01 -16.08 -0.51
C THR A 98 2.15 -17.46 -1.13
N ARG A 99 2.22 -17.57 -2.46
CA ARG A 99 2.43 -18.88 -3.12
C ARG A 99 3.76 -19.49 -2.72
N GLU A 100 4.83 -18.70 -2.74
CA GLU A 100 6.15 -19.17 -2.32
C GLU A 100 6.16 -19.60 -0.84
N LEU A 101 5.49 -18.84 0.03
CA LEU A 101 5.38 -19.18 1.45
C LEU A 101 4.65 -20.51 1.66
N VAL A 102 3.56 -20.75 0.92
CA VAL A 102 2.84 -22.04 0.95
C VAL A 102 3.75 -23.17 0.47
N THR A 103 4.48 -22.99 -0.63
CA THR A 103 5.41 -24.02 -1.12
C THR A 103 6.53 -24.33 -0.12
N LEU A 104 7.07 -23.32 0.55
CA LEU A 104 8.11 -23.50 1.57
C LEU A 104 7.56 -24.14 2.85
N SER A 105 6.33 -23.81 3.26
CA SER A 105 5.71 -24.42 4.44
C SER A 105 5.37 -25.89 4.20
N GLU A 106 4.91 -26.24 3.00
CA GLU A 106 4.74 -27.62 2.55
C GLU A 106 6.07 -28.37 2.55
N TYR A 107 7.13 -27.78 1.98
CA TYR A 107 8.48 -28.36 2.00
C TYR A 107 8.97 -28.62 3.43
N VAL A 108 8.91 -27.62 4.31
CA VAL A 108 9.33 -27.77 5.73
C VAL A 108 8.51 -28.84 6.42
N THR A 109 7.19 -28.89 6.18
CA THR A 109 6.32 -29.91 6.78
C THR A 109 6.67 -31.31 6.29
N LEU A 110 6.92 -31.49 4.99
CA LEU A 110 7.30 -32.78 4.41
C LEU A 110 8.66 -33.27 4.93
N VAL A 111 9.63 -32.38 5.06
CA VAL A 111 10.97 -32.70 5.56
C VAL A 111 10.96 -32.93 7.07
N ALA A 112 10.20 -32.17 7.85
CA ALA A 112 10.08 -32.35 9.30
C ALA A 112 9.28 -33.61 9.68
N ARG A 113 8.43 -34.12 8.80
CA ARG A 113 7.62 -35.33 9.01
C ARG A 113 8.39 -36.63 8.70
N ALA A 114 9.66 -36.55 8.35
CA ALA A 114 10.51 -37.69 8.04
C ALA A 114 11.30 -38.20 9.29
N PRO A 115 11.71 -39.49 9.34
CA PRO A 115 12.37 -40.15 8.24
C PRO A 115 11.33 -40.54 7.18
N PRO A 116 11.65 -40.38 5.88
CA PRO A 116 10.76 -40.80 4.84
C PRO A 116 10.68 -42.32 4.97
N THR A 117 9.62 -42.84 5.59
CA THR A 117 9.31 -44.25 5.45
C THR A 117 8.95 -44.42 3.99
N PHE A 118 9.94 -44.76 3.16
CA PHE A 118 9.74 -45.53 1.95
C PHE A 118 9.27 -46.94 2.34
N ALA A 119 8.23 -47.02 3.19
CA ALA A 119 7.51 -48.24 3.41
C ALA A 119 6.85 -48.54 2.07
N ALA A 120 7.45 -49.47 1.33
CA ALA A 120 6.85 -50.03 0.14
C ALA A 120 5.39 -50.33 0.47
N ALA A 121 4.46 -49.80 -0.33
CA ALA A 121 3.04 -50.12 -0.18
C ALA A 121 2.92 -51.65 -0.06
N PRO A 122 2.23 -52.18 0.97
CA PRO A 122 2.20 -53.61 1.20
C PRO A 122 1.46 -54.26 0.03
N ARG A 123 2.24 -54.76 -0.94
CA ARG A 123 1.73 -55.75 -1.87
C ARG A 123 1.46 -56.98 -1.03
N GLY A 124 0.18 -57.33 -0.92
CA GLY A 124 -0.28 -58.50 -0.18
C GLY A 124 0.60 -59.71 -0.48
N GLY A 125 1.27 -60.19 0.55
CA GLY A 125 2.16 -61.35 0.49
C GLY A 125 2.57 -61.68 1.92
N GLY A 126 1.97 -62.74 2.47
CA GLY A 126 2.18 -63.14 3.86
C GLY A 126 3.64 -63.45 4.16
N GLY A 127 4.10 -63.06 5.34
CA GLY A 127 5.45 -63.37 5.81
C GLY A 127 5.86 -62.56 7.02
N THR A 128 5.64 -63.16 8.20
CA THR A 128 6.50 -63.11 9.40
C THR A 128 7.03 -61.77 9.93
N THR A 129 6.65 -61.51 11.18
CA THR A 129 7.24 -60.63 12.18
C THR A 129 8.78 -60.71 12.25
N ALA A 130 9.48 -59.61 11.97
CA ALA A 130 10.85 -59.37 12.44
C ALA A 130 11.24 -57.88 12.35
N ASP A 131 11.66 -57.35 13.51
CA ASP A 131 12.71 -56.36 13.72
C ASP A 131 12.58 -54.91 13.22
N ALA A 132 12.16 -54.06 14.17
CA ALA A 132 12.29 -52.61 14.18
C ALA A 132 13.74 -52.11 14.40
N SER A 133 14.76 -52.81 13.90
CA SER A 133 16.17 -52.42 14.01
C SER A 133 16.88 -52.19 12.66
N SER A 134 16.19 -52.31 11.53
CA SER A 134 16.81 -52.17 10.20
C SER A 134 16.83 -50.76 9.60
N SER A 135 16.54 -49.68 10.35
CA SER A 135 16.42 -48.33 9.75
C SER A 135 17.74 -47.66 9.35
N LEU A 136 18.89 -48.19 9.79
CA LEU A 136 20.22 -47.66 9.47
C LEU A 136 20.91 -48.37 8.29
N ALA A 137 20.43 -49.55 7.89
CA ALA A 137 21.08 -50.36 6.85
C ALA A 137 20.65 -49.99 5.42
N ASP A 138 19.48 -49.38 5.24
CA ASP A 138 18.94 -49.07 3.90
C ASP A 138 19.51 -47.78 3.29
N SER A 139 20.07 -46.86 4.09
CA SER A 139 20.72 -45.65 3.57
C SER A 139 21.96 -45.97 2.73
N ALA A 140 22.68 -47.05 3.08
CA ALA A 140 23.86 -47.51 2.35
C ALA A 140 23.54 -48.28 1.05
N ALA A 141 22.25 -48.47 0.71
CA ALA A 141 21.79 -49.06 -0.55
C ALA A 141 21.31 -48.00 -1.57
N LEU A 142 21.07 -46.76 -1.12
CA LEU A 142 20.65 -45.67 -2.00
C LEU A 142 21.80 -45.22 -2.92
N PRO A 143 21.54 -44.77 -4.15
CA PRO A 143 22.52 -44.03 -4.96
C PRO A 143 23.19 -42.91 -4.16
N SER A 144 24.48 -42.64 -4.41
CA SER A 144 25.28 -41.61 -3.70
C SER A 144 24.56 -40.27 -3.62
N ASP A 145 23.91 -39.87 -4.71
CA ASP A 145 23.25 -38.58 -4.85
C ASP A 145 22.01 -38.47 -3.94
N LEU A 146 21.32 -39.58 -3.71
CA LEU A 146 20.18 -39.65 -2.79
C LEU A 146 20.62 -39.69 -1.31
N ARG A 147 21.81 -40.24 -1.01
CA ARG A 147 22.37 -40.22 0.35
C ARG A 147 22.75 -38.82 0.79
N VAL A 148 23.42 -38.08 -0.10
CA VAL A 148 23.76 -36.66 0.09
C VAL A 148 22.47 -35.86 0.33
N LEU A 149 21.42 -36.11 -0.47
CA LEU A 149 20.13 -35.42 -0.31
C LEU A 149 19.40 -35.68 1.03
N LEU A 150 19.65 -36.82 1.67
CA LEU A 150 19.03 -37.26 2.92
C LEU A 150 19.97 -37.13 4.13
N ASP A 151 21.19 -36.62 3.91
CA ASP A 151 22.16 -36.43 4.97
C ASP A 151 21.60 -35.45 6.02
N PRO A 152 21.57 -35.81 7.32
CA PRO A 152 20.96 -34.98 8.34
C PRO A 152 21.52 -33.55 8.41
N GLU A 153 22.82 -33.36 8.17
CA GLU A 153 23.44 -32.02 8.17
C GLU A 153 22.97 -31.21 6.96
N GLU A 154 22.90 -31.83 5.78
CA GLU A 154 22.38 -31.17 4.58
C GLU A 154 20.89 -30.83 4.68
N VAL A 155 20.10 -31.73 5.27
CA VAL A 155 18.67 -31.52 5.52
C VAL A 155 18.47 -30.36 6.48
N GLN A 156 19.20 -30.34 7.58
CA GLN A 156 19.17 -29.25 8.56
C GLN A 156 19.54 -27.90 7.91
N HIS A 157 20.61 -27.85 7.11
CA HIS A 157 21.00 -26.63 6.40
C HIS A 157 19.94 -26.13 5.43
N ARG A 158 19.24 -27.03 4.73
CA ARG A 158 18.13 -26.64 3.84
C ARG A 158 16.92 -26.13 4.63
N LEU A 159 16.63 -26.70 5.81
CA LEU A 159 15.58 -26.21 6.69
C LEU A 159 15.90 -24.82 7.24
N GLU A 160 17.15 -24.55 7.61
CA GLU A 160 17.61 -23.23 8.04
C GLU A 160 17.45 -22.19 6.94
N ARG A 161 17.91 -22.48 5.72
CA ARG A 161 17.68 -21.59 4.56
C ARG A 161 16.20 -21.38 4.27
N ALA A 162 15.37 -22.41 4.41
CA ALA A 162 13.92 -22.29 4.23
C ALA A 162 13.31 -21.37 5.31
N ALA A 163 13.74 -21.50 6.58
CA ALA A 163 13.29 -20.65 7.67
C ALA A 163 13.70 -19.17 7.46
N GLU A 164 14.93 -18.92 7.04
CA GLU A 164 15.39 -17.57 6.67
C GLU A 164 14.54 -16.97 5.54
N ARG A 165 14.26 -17.78 4.51
CA ARG A 165 13.44 -17.33 3.38
C ARG A 165 11.99 -17.04 3.79
N ILE A 166 11.39 -17.88 4.64
CA ILE A 166 10.04 -17.68 5.19
C ILE A 166 10.00 -16.36 5.98
N SER A 167 10.95 -16.12 6.88
CA SER A 167 11.03 -14.87 7.65
C SER A 167 11.11 -13.64 6.74
N LYS A 168 11.93 -13.72 5.68
CA LYS A 168 12.01 -12.65 4.67
C LYS A 168 10.69 -12.44 3.93
N LEU A 169 10.01 -13.52 3.51
CA LEU A 169 8.72 -13.43 2.84
C LEU A 169 7.64 -12.83 3.72
N GLU A 170 7.60 -13.16 5.00
CA GLU A 170 6.65 -12.55 5.95
C GLU A 170 6.87 -11.04 6.09
N MET A 171 8.13 -10.59 6.18
CA MET A 171 8.45 -9.16 6.19
C MET A 171 7.99 -8.48 4.90
N MET A 172 8.25 -9.09 3.74
CA MET A 172 7.82 -8.58 2.44
C MET A 172 6.29 -8.51 2.34
N LEU A 173 5.56 -9.55 2.77
CA LEU A 173 4.09 -9.57 2.78
C LEU A 173 3.50 -8.44 3.64
N ARG A 174 4.04 -8.21 4.84
CA ARG A 174 3.61 -7.10 5.71
C ARG A 174 3.84 -5.76 5.02
N HIS A 175 5.00 -5.57 4.40
CA HIS A 175 5.34 -4.35 3.68
C HIS A 175 4.43 -4.12 2.46
N ASP A 176 4.24 -5.14 1.61
CA ASP A 176 3.39 -5.04 0.42
C ASP A 176 1.93 -4.77 0.78
N ALA A 177 1.42 -5.38 1.85
CA ALA A 177 0.08 -5.14 2.36
C ALA A 177 -0.08 -3.69 2.86
N ALA A 178 0.89 -3.19 3.63
CA ALA A 178 0.90 -1.81 4.11
C ALA A 178 0.98 -0.82 2.94
N ALA A 179 1.87 -1.06 1.97
CA ALA A 179 2.03 -0.22 0.79
C ALA A 179 0.74 -0.19 -0.06
N LYS A 180 0.05 -1.33 -0.19
CA LYS A 180 -1.26 -1.42 -0.85
C LYS A 180 -2.30 -0.53 -0.16
N VAL A 181 -2.38 -0.61 1.17
CA VAL A 181 -3.30 0.23 1.96
C VAL A 181 -2.97 1.71 1.81
N GLN A 182 -1.69 2.07 1.84
CA GLN A 182 -1.24 3.46 1.63
C GLN A 182 -1.64 4.01 0.26
N CYS A 183 -1.52 3.21 -0.82
CA CYS A 183 -1.99 3.64 -2.15
C CYS A 183 -3.49 3.97 -2.13
N CYS A 184 -4.31 3.10 -1.52
CA CYS A 184 -5.74 3.34 -1.35
C CYS A 184 -6.02 4.62 -0.54
N GLN A 185 -5.28 4.84 0.54
CA GLN A 185 -5.44 6.03 1.37
C GLN A 185 -5.04 7.31 0.65
N ARG A 186 -3.96 7.30 -0.14
CA ARG A 186 -3.55 8.44 -0.97
C ARG A 186 -4.60 8.77 -2.03
N MET A 187 -5.25 7.78 -2.64
CA MET A 187 -6.36 8.02 -3.57
C MET A 187 -7.56 8.72 -2.90
N VAL A 188 -7.94 8.28 -1.71
CA VAL A 188 -9.00 8.91 -0.91
C VAL A 188 -8.59 10.32 -0.51
N LEU A 189 -7.36 10.48 0.01
CA LEU A 189 -6.82 11.77 0.43
C LEU A 189 -6.78 12.78 -0.72
N LEU A 190 -6.30 12.39 -1.89
CA LEU A 190 -6.30 13.22 -3.09
C LEU A 190 -7.71 13.67 -3.46
N SER A 191 -8.67 12.76 -3.42
CA SER A 191 -10.07 13.06 -3.76
C SER A 191 -10.72 14.03 -2.76
N GLU A 192 -10.48 13.84 -1.47
CA GLU A 192 -10.99 14.72 -0.41
C GLU A 192 -10.32 16.10 -0.46
N TYR A 193 -9.01 16.14 -0.67
CA TYR A 193 -8.25 17.38 -0.83
C TYR A 193 -8.77 18.21 -2.00
N MET A 194 -8.93 17.59 -3.17
CA MET A 194 -9.43 18.30 -4.35
C MET A 194 -10.88 18.79 -4.16
N ARG A 195 -11.73 18.02 -3.48
CA ARG A 195 -13.08 18.47 -3.12
C ARG A 195 -13.08 19.60 -2.09
N ALA A 196 -12.15 19.61 -1.13
CA ALA A 196 -11.99 20.72 -0.19
C ALA A 196 -11.51 21.99 -0.91
N LEU A 197 -10.50 21.84 -1.77
CA LEU A 197 -9.94 22.93 -2.55
C LEU A 197 -10.98 23.58 -3.47
N LEU A 198 -11.73 22.79 -4.25
CA LEU A 198 -12.81 23.29 -5.10
C LEU A 198 -13.89 24.05 -4.32
N ARG A 199 -14.28 23.56 -3.13
CA ARG A 199 -15.25 24.26 -2.28
C ARG A 199 -14.72 25.60 -1.78
N ARG A 200 -13.43 25.67 -1.42
CA ARG A 200 -12.78 26.89 -0.99
C ARG A 200 -12.68 27.91 -2.13
N VAL A 201 -12.23 27.49 -3.32
CA VAL A 201 -12.17 28.40 -4.48
C VAL A 201 -13.56 28.91 -4.89
N ARG A 202 -14.59 28.07 -4.90
CA ARG A 202 -15.97 28.53 -5.18
C ARG A 202 -16.45 29.59 -4.20
N ARG A 203 -16.06 29.49 -2.92
CA ARG A 203 -16.39 30.50 -1.92
C ARG A 203 -15.67 31.82 -2.20
N GLU A 204 -14.37 31.78 -2.47
CA GLU A 204 -13.57 32.98 -2.79
C GLU A 204 -14.07 33.68 -4.06
N VAL A 205 -14.44 32.91 -5.09
CA VAL A 205 -15.07 33.45 -6.31
C VAL A 205 -16.43 34.08 -6.00
N GLY A 206 -17.27 33.41 -5.20
CA GLY A 206 -18.58 33.93 -4.80
C GLY A 206 -18.49 35.21 -3.96
N GLU A 207 -17.56 35.27 -3.02
CA GLU A 207 -17.30 36.46 -2.19
C GLU A 207 -16.73 37.62 -3.03
N GLY A 208 -15.85 37.33 -4.00
CA GLY A 208 -15.34 38.32 -4.95
C GLY A 208 -16.44 38.98 -5.78
N VAL A 209 -17.42 38.21 -6.27
CA VAL A 209 -18.58 38.73 -7.00
C VAL A 209 -19.45 39.64 -6.12
N VAL A 210 -19.63 39.28 -4.84
CA VAL A 210 -20.42 40.08 -3.88
C VAL A 210 -19.71 41.39 -3.53
N VAL A 211 -18.39 41.39 -3.37
CA VAL A 211 -17.61 42.61 -3.10
C VAL A 211 -17.54 43.51 -4.33
N GLY A 212 -17.39 42.95 -5.54
CA GLY A 212 -17.44 43.71 -6.79
C GLY A 212 -18.80 44.39 -7.02
N SER A 213 -19.91 43.69 -6.77
CA SER A 213 -21.26 44.27 -6.86
C SER A 213 -21.53 45.37 -5.83
N LYS A 214 -20.95 45.28 -4.62
CA LYS A 214 -21.09 46.35 -3.61
C LYS A 214 -20.30 47.60 -3.98
N ARG A 215 -19.13 47.46 -4.60
CA ARG A 215 -18.33 48.60 -5.07
C ARG A 215 -19.00 49.34 -6.23
N ALA A 216 -19.52 48.62 -7.22
CA ALA A 216 -20.21 49.23 -8.36
C ALA A 216 -21.44 50.05 -7.94
N ARG A 217 -22.26 49.54 -6.99
CA ARG A 217 -23.41 50.29 -6.45
C ARG A 217 -23.04 51.50 -5.60
N SER A 218 -21.82 51.56 -5.06
CA SER A 218 -21.37 52.73 -4.28
C SER A 218 -20.82 53.86 -5.17
N GLU A 219 -20.44 53.57 -6.42
CA GLU A 219 -19.96 54.57 -7.38
C GLU A 219 -21.10 55.19 -8.19
N GLU A 220 -22.19 54.46 -8.47
CA GLU A 220 -23.39 55.01 -9.14
C GLU A 220 -24.26 55.93 -8.25
N GLY A 221 -23.99 55.99 -6.94
CA GLY A 221 -24.75 56.82 -5.98
C GLY A 221 -24.22 58.24 -5.75
N LYS A 222 -23.18 58.65 -6.49
CA LYS A 222 -22.60 60.00 -6.42
C LYS A 222 -22.54 60.61 -7.83
N SER A 223 -23.68 61.03 -8.35
CA SER A 223 -23.77 61.94 -9.48
C SER A 223 -24.98 62.84 -9.30
#